data_AF-U2KFM2-F1
#
_entry.id   AF-U2KFM2-F1
#
_cell.length_a   1.000
_cell.length_b   1.000
_cell.length_c   1.000
_cell.angle_alpha   90.00
_cell.angle_beta   90.00
_cell.angle_gamma   90.00
#
_symmetry.space_group_name_H-M   'P 1'
#
loop_
_entity.id
_entity.type
_entity.pdbx_description
1 polymer ?
#
loop_
_entity_poly.entity_id
_entity_poly.type
_entity_poly.pdbx_seq_one_letter_code
_entity_poly.pdbx_strand_id
1 'polypeptide(L)'
;MVNLPQLVILPFSNTTIAIGLSKLPIEWESLDGEPVTAVILFAVRDKDSNTLHLKLLQKVAMLLADEGFIDKLHKVSSKEELIELLK
;
A
#
# COMPACT_ATOMS: atom_id res chain seq x y z
N MET A 1 -23.87 -14.39 -9.58
CA MET A 1 -23.10 -13.28 -10.18
C MET A 1 -22.95 -12.23 -9.10
N VAL A 2 -21.79 -12.22 -8.42
CA VAL A 2 -21.55 -11.35 -7.25
C VAL A 2 -21.06 -10.00 -7.76
N ASN A 3 -21.77 -8.94 -7.38
CA ASN A 3 -21.44 -7.58 -7.77
C ASN A 3 -20.40 -7.02 -6.80
N LEU A 4 -19.13 -7.01 -7.21
CA LEU A 4 -18.05 -6.31 -6.50
C LEU A 4 -18.18 -4.80 -6.79
N PRO A 5 -18.07 -3.92 -5.78
CA PRO A 5 -18.13 -2.47 -6.01
C PRO A 5 -16.97 -2.08 -6.93
N GLN A 6 -17.30 -1.60 -8.13
CA GLN A 6 -16.31 -1.06 -9.05
C GLN A 6 -15.75 0.23 -8.43
N LEU A 7 -14.48 0.19 -8.02
CA LEU A 7 -13.73 1.39 -7.70
C LEU A 7 -13.54 2.17 -9.02
N VAL A 8 -14.36 3.21 -9.23
CA VAL A 8 -14.19 4.12 -10.35
C VAL A 8 -13.00 5.03 -10.05
N ILE A 9 -11.86 4.73 -10.67
CA ILE A 9 -10.67 5.58 -10.60
C ILE A 9 -10.90 6.76 -11.55
N LEU A 10 -11.23 7.94 -11.00
CA LEU A 10 -11.22 9.19 -11.77
C LEU A 10 -9.79 9.49 -12.25
N PRO A 11 -9.59 10.20 -13.37
CA PRO A 11 -8.25 10.62 -13.79
C PRO A 11 -7.63 11.53 -12.71
N PHE A 12 -6.77 10.96 -11.87
CA PHE A 12 -6.06 11.69 -10.83
C PHE A 12 -4.89 12.46 -11.46
N SER A 13 -4.75 13.74 -11.08
CA SER A 13 -3.65 14.59 -11.55
C SER A 13 -2.29 14.24 -10.92
N ASN A 14 -2.26 13.46 -9.83
CA ASN A 14 -1.05 13.14 -9.07
C ASN A 14 -0.95 11.63 -8.82
N THR A 15 0.27 11.10 -8.79
CA THR A 15 0.52 9.74 -8.28
C THR A 15 0.10 9.69 -6.81
N THR A 16 -0.75 8.71 -6.47
CA THR A 16 -1.31 8.57 -5.13
C THR A 16 -1.00 7.19 -4.57
N ILE A 17 -0.66 7.13 -3.29
CA ILE A 17 -0.51 5.88 -2.54
C ILE A 17 -1.63 5.84 -1.50
N ALA A 18 -2.31 4.70 -1.39
CA ALA A 18 -3.22 4.43 -0.28
C ALA A 18 -2.66 3.28 0.56
N ILE A 19 -2.73 3.42 1.89
CA ILE A 19 -2.24 2.44 2.85
C ILE A 19 -3.38 2.07 3.76
N GLY A 20 -3.72 0.78 3.77
CA GLY A 20 -4.70 0.19 4.66
C GLY A 20 -4.01 -0.70 5.68
N LEU A 21 -4.29 -0.47 6.96
CA LEU A 21 -3.87 -1.33 8.05
C LEU A 21 -5.12 -1.95 8.68
N SER A 22 -5.15 -3.27 8.77
CA SER A 22 -6.23 -4.02 9.38
C SER A 22 -5.78 -4.59 10.72
N LYS A 23 -6.64 -4.46 11.72
CA LYS A 23 -6.44 -5.10 13.04
C LYS A 23 -6.69 -6.61 12.99
N LEU A 24 -7.46 -7.06 12.00
CA LEU A 24 -7.78 -8.46 11.79
C LEU A 24 -7.05 -8.95 10.53
N PRO A 25 -6.47 -10.16 10.55
CA PRO A 25 -5.90 -10.76 9.35
C PRO A 25 -6.97 -10.86 8.26
N ILE A 26 -6.61 -10.42 7.05
CA ILE A 26 -7.45 -10.51 5.86
C ILE A 26 -6.99 -11.72 5.07
N GLU A 27 -7.89 -12.69 4.89
CA GLU A 27 -7.69 -13.80 3.96
C GLU A 27 -7.46 -13.24 2.56
N TRP A 28 -6.30 -13.53 1.98
CA TRP A 28 -5.89 -13.03 0.68
C TRP A 28 -5.11 -14.10 -0.07
N GLU A 29 -5.14 -14.05 -1.40
CA GLU A 29 -4.33 -14.93 -2.26
C GLU A 29 -2.87 -14.44 -2.30
N SER A 30 -2.22 -14.43 -1.14
CA SER A 30 -0.81 -14.12 -0.99
C SER A 30 0.05 -15.26 -1.55
N LEU A 31 1.28 -14.94 -1.96
CA LEU A 31 2.21 -15.90 -2.56
C LEU A 31 2.67 -16.98 -1.57
N ASP A 32 2.69 -16.64 -0.29
CA ASP A 32 3.02 -17.52 0.83
C ASP A 32 1.79 -18.20 1.45
N GLY A 33 0.58 -17.77 1.08
CA GLY A 33 -0.67 -18.27 1.64
C GLY A 33 -0.99 -17.75 3.04
N GLU A 34 -0.21 -16.80 3.55
CA GLU A 34 -0.45 -16.18 4.85
C GLU A 34 -1.41 -14.98 4.72
N PRO A 35 -2.31 -14.78 5.69
CA PRO A 35 -3.24 -13.66 5.66
C PRO A 35 -2.52 -12.32 5.87
N VAL A 36 -3.04 -11.26 5.27
CA VAL A 36 -2.40 -9.94 5.28
C VAL A 36 -3.07 -8.99 6.27
N THR A 37 -2.27 -8.19 6.97
CA THR A 37 -2.74 -7.15 7.90
C THR A 37 -2.41 -5.74 7.40
N ALA A 38 -1.62 -5.62 6.32
CA ALA A 38 -1.28 -4.36 5.67
C ALA A 38 -1.47 -4.46 4.15
N VAL A 39 -2.05 -3.43 3.54
CA VAL A 39 -2.28 -3.32 2.09
C VAL A 39 -1.79 -1.96 1.62
N ILE A 40 -0.95 -1.95 0.57
CA ILE A 40 -0.48 -0.72 -0.07
C ILE A 40 -0.95 -0.72 -1.53
N LEU A 41 -1.65 0.34 -1.93
CA LEU A 41 -2.19 0.53 -3.27
C LEU A 41 -1.49 1.69 -3.96
N PHE A 42 -1.13 1.50 -5.22
CA PHE A 42 -0.53 2.51 -6.06
C PHE A 42 -1.49 2.95 -7.16
N ALA A 43 -1.89 4.22 -7.16
CA ALA A 43 -2.59 4.86 -8.25
C ALA A 43 -1.59 5.71 -9.05
N VAL A 44 -1.02 5.11 -10.09
CA VAL A 44 0.00 5.71 -10.96
C VAL A 44 -0.62 6.18 -12.27
N ARG A 45 -0.13 7.30 -12.82
CA ARG A 45 -0.55 7.78 -14.15
C ARG A 45 0.32 7.16 -15.22
N ASP A 46 -0.30 6.65 -16.28
CA ASP A 46 0.40 6.04 -17.41
C ASP A 46 1.39 7.00 -18.12
N LYS A 47 1.15 8.32 -18.02
CA LYS A 47 1.97 9.37 -18.67
C LYS A 47 3.30 9.67 -17.99
N ASP A 48 3.55 9.19 -16.76
CA ASP A 48 4.81 9.38 -16.04
C ASP A 48 5.76 8.15 -16.17
N SER A 49 5.42 7.22 -17.07
CA SER A 49 6.23 6.08 -17.52
C SER A 49 7.55 6.59 -18.11
N ASN A 50 8.66 6.60 -17.35
CA ASN A 50 9.63 5.52 -17.56
C ASN A 50 10.54 5.23 -16.35
N THR A 51 10.33 5.86 -15.18
CA THR A 51 11.28 5.64 -14.05
C THR A 51 10.73 5.96 -12.67
N LEU A 52 9.78 6.89 -12.56
CA LEU A 52 9.32 7.36 -11.25
C LEU A 52 8.54 6.27 -10.50
N HIS A 53 7.61 5.60 -11.18
CA HIS A 53 6.80 4.54 -10.56
C HIS A 53 7.64 3.35 -10.11
N LEU A 54 8.63 2.94 -10.91
CA LEU A 54 9.53 1.85 -10.55
C LEU A 54 10.40 2.21 -9.34
N LYS A 55 10.92 3.44 -9.27
CA LYS A 55 11.69 3.90 -8.09
C LYS A 55 10.83 3.95 -6.83
N LEU A 56 9.57 4.38 -6.98
CA LEU A 56 8.62 4.47 -5.88
C LEU A 56 8.20 3.08 -5.38
N LEU A 57 7.93 2.15 -6.31
CA LEU A 57 7.67 0.75 -5.99
C LEU A 57 8.88 0.09 -5.30
N GLN A 58 10.10 0.32 -5.80
CA GLN A 58 11.33 -0.15 -5.17
C GLN A 58 11.48 0.37 -3.74
N LYS A 59 11.28 1.69 -3.52
CA LYS A 59 11.37 2.28 -2.18
C LYS A 59 10.36 1.65 -1.21
N VAL A 60 9.12 1.44 -1.66
CA VAL A 60 8.11 0.80 -0.82
C VAL A 60 8.41 -0.67 -0.57
N ALA A 61 8.86 -1.42 -1.58
CA ALA A 61 9.28 -2.81 -1.40
C ALA A 61 10.43 -2.93 -0.39
N MET A 62 11.40 -2.01 -0.41
CA MET A 62 12.47 -1.94 0.59
C MET A 62 11.95 -1.67 2.00
N LEU A 63 10.98 -0.76 2.16
CA LEU A 63 10.36 -0.50 3.46
C LEU A 63 9.59 -1.72 3.97
N LEU A 64 8.87 -2.42 3.09
CA LEU A 64 8.12 -3.63 3.47
C LEU A 64 9.01 -4.83 3.81
N ALA A 65 10.23 -4.88 3.26
CA ALA A 65 11.21 -5.91 3.58
C ALA A 65 11.95 -5.63 4.91
N ASP A 66 11.83 -4.42 5.46
CA ASP A 66 12.39 -4.07 6.77
C ASP A 66 11.44 -4.51 7.88
N GLU A 67 11.81 -5.58 8.60
CA GLU A 67 11.05 -6.11 9.73
C GLU A 67 10.79 -5.05 10.82
N GLY A 68 11.75 -4.16 11.07
CA GLY A 68 11.60 -3.09 12.05
C GLY A 68 10.62 -2.01 11.61
N PHE A 69 10.52 -1.76 10.29
CA PHE A 69 9.48 -0.91 9.73
C PHE A 69 8.11 -1.57 9.85
N ILE A 70 7.97 -2.85 9.50
CA ILE A 70 6.71 -3.61 9.61
C ILE A 70 6.21 -3.63 11.07
N ASP A 71 7.10 -3.89 12.02
CA ASP A 71 6.78 -3.86 13.45
C ASP A 71 6.25 -2.50 13.91
N LYS A 72 6.86 -1.41 13.43
CA LYS A 72 6.40 -0.04 13.73
C LYS A 72 5.06 0.21 13.06
N LEU A 73 4.90 -0.20 11.80
CA LEU A 73 3.69 -0.06 11.02
C LEU A 73 2.48 -0.71 11.71
N HIS A 74 2.67 -1.89 12.31
CA HIS A 74 1.63 -2.57 13.09
C HIS A 74 1.30 -1.90 14.44
N LYS A 75 2.21 -1.08 14.97
CA LYS A 75 2.04 -0.37 16.24
C LYS A 75 1.47 1.04 16.08
N VAL A 76 1.41 1.55 14.84
CA VAL A 76 0.84 2.87 14.56
C VAL A 76 -0.61 2.95 15.06
N SER A 77 -0.90 4.00 15.81
CA SER A 77 -2.21 4.22 16.43
C SER A 77 -2.96 5.43 15.86
N SER A 78 -2.26 6.29 15.11
CA SER A 78 -2.81 7.51 14.51
C SER A 78 -2.37 7.69 13.05
N LYS A 79 -3.13 8.50 12.31
CA LYS A 79 -2.80 8.85 10.92
C LYS A 79 -1.48 9.64 10.86
N GLU A 80 -1.23 10.47 11.85
CA GLU A 80 -0.05 11.33 11.94
C GLU A 80 1.22 10.49 12.12
N GLU A 81 1.20 9.51 13.03
CA GLU A 81 2.28 8.53 13.21
C GLU A 81 2.55 7.73 11.93
N LEU A 82 1.49 7.33 11.21
CA LEU A 82 1.65 6.64 9.93
C LEU A 82 2.41 7.49 8.91
N ILE A 83 2.02 8.77 8.80
CA ILE A 83 2.65 9.71 7.87
C ILE A 83 4.11 9.96 8.27
N GLU A 84 4.41 10.09 9.56
CA GLU A 84 5.79 10.25 10.04
C GLU A 84 6.65 9.03 9.76
N LEU A 85 6.10 7.83 9.91
CA LEU A 85 6.80 6.57 9.62
C LEU A 85 7.21 6.44 8.14
N LEU A 86 6.47 7.09 7.23
CA LEU A 86 6.66 7.01 5.77
C LEU A 86 7.48 8.15 5.16
N LYS A 87 7.81 9.19 5.93
CA LYS A 87 8.65 10.31 5.48
C LYS A 87 10.08 9.83 5.22
#